data_AF-A0AAI9ZZB8-F1
#
_entry.id   AF-A0AAI9ZZB8-F1
#
_cell.length_a   1.000
_cell.length_b   1.000
_cell.length_c   1.000
_cell.angle_alpha   90.00
_cell.angle_beta   90.00
_cell.angle_gamma   90.00
#
_symmetry.space_group_name_H-M   'P 1'
#
loop_
_entity.id
_entity.type
_entity.pdbx_description
1 polymer ?
#
loop_
_entity_poly.entity_id
_entity_poly.type
_entity_poly.pdbx_seq_one_letter_code
_entity_poly.pdbx_strand_id
1 'polypeptide(L)'
;MRSFYYYFLLSLSLLGVYAGILEEHGYTVEEYQNGLYFVTTPHYSGGNAPVDKVRINVEKKTMTVYLAYNGKEDDHEDKLYMSQVLAALCDKKGIDPDDLWWVVIDDVENLATKAAMTEYRNKHGLHFKDEIRVKPDQEADWAIFNQTPFYRAVYRMLPRKGIDQIIIKREDGQTNMYLSVE
;
A
#
# COMPACT_ATOMS: atom_id res chain seq x y z
N MET A 1 -7.47 59.93 36.16
CA MET A 1 -6.17 59.68 35.49
C MET A 1 -5.64 58.34 35.95
N ARG A 2 -5.18 57.51 34.99
CA ARG A 2 -4.63 56.13 35.10
C ARG A 2 -5.66 55.03 35.35
N SER A 3 -5.69 53.90 34.66
CA SER A 3 -5.05 53.37 33.45
C SER A 3 -5.73 51.99 33.30
N PHE A 4 -6.60 51.73 32.33
CA PHE A 4 -6.29 51.10 31.04
C PHE A 4 -5.66 49.69 31.10
N TYR A 5 -6.38 48.76 30.46
CA TYR A 5 -5.99 47.51 29.78
C TYR A 5 -6.22 46.13 30.43
N TYR A 6 -7.34 45.52 30.00
CA TYR A 6 -7.49 44.21 29.38
C TYR A 6 -6.41 43.14 29.62
N TYR A 7 -6.81 42.05 30.30
CA TYR A 7 -6.17 40.74 30.14
C TYR A 7 -7.03 39.87 29.20
N PHE A 8 -6.72 39.93 27.90
CA PHE A 8 -7.15 38.94 26.93
C PHE A 8 -6.16 37.76 27.05
N LEU A 9 -6.49 36.77 27.86
CA LEU A 9 -5.70 35.54 27.93
C LEU A 9 -6.01 34.69 26.70
N LEU A 10 -5.04 34.68 25.80
CA LEU A 10 -4.92 33.82 24.63
C LEU A 10 -5.01 32.35 25.07
N SER A 11 -6.17 31.71 24.91
CA SER A 11 -6.26 30.25 24.93
C SER A 11 -5.73 29.74 23.59
N LEU A 12 -4.41 29.61 23.47
CA LEU A 12 -3.80 28.88 22.35
C LEU A 12 -4.10 27.40 22.60
N SER A 13 -5.24 26.94 22.10
CA SER A 13 -5.53 25.51 22.00
C SER A 13 -4.51 24.90 21.06
N LEU A 14 -3.43 24.35 21.64
CA LEU A 14 -2.57 23.37 20.98
C LEU A 14 -3.43 22.12 20.72
N LEU A 15 -4.27 22.19 19.70
CA LEU A 15 -4.69 21.02 18.96
C LEU A 15 -3.44 20.56 18.23
N GLY A 16 -2.56 19.86 18.95
CA GLY A 16 -1.57 18.99 18.32
C GLY A 16 -2.36 17.93 17.58
N VAL A 17 -2.73 18.21 16.34
CA VAL A 17 -3.11 17.17 15.40
C VAL A 17 -1.86 16.32 15.29
N TYR A 18 -1.89 15.13 15.87
CA TYR A 18 -0.83 14.15 15.68
C TYR A 18 -0.81 13.84 14.18
N ALA A 19 0.19 14.40 13.48
CA ALA A 19 0.49 14.07 12.10
C ALA A 19 0.94 12.60 12.10
N GLY A 20 0.33 11.76 11.26
CA GLY A 20 0.87 10.43 11.05
C GLY A 20 2.19 10.52 10.31
N ILE A 21 2.91 9.39 10.22
CA ILE A 21 4.18 9.32 9.47
C ILE A 21 4.04 9.86 8.04
N LEU A 22 2.87 9.72 7.40
CA LEU A 22 2.62 10.26 6.07
C LEU A 22 2.71 11.79 6.06
N GLU A 23 1.93 12.46 6.92
CA GLU A 23 1.92 13.91 7.00
C GLU A 23 3.27 14.48 7.50
N GLU A 24 3.99 13.75 8.37
CA GLU A 24 5.35 14.10 8.82
C GLU A 24 6.38 14.06 7.67
N HIS A 25 6.18 13.18 6.69
CA HIS A 25 7.05 13.02 5.51
C HIS A 25 6.56 13.83 4.29
N GLY A 26 5.65 14.79 4.49
CA GLY A 26 5.17 15.68 3.44
C GLY A 26 4.12 15.07 2.51
N TYR A 27 3.59 13.88 2.82
CA TYR A 27 2.48 13.29 2.09
C TYR A 27 1.15 13.89 2.56
N THR A 28 0.21 14.01 1.63
CA THR A 28 -1.19 14.34 1.93
C THR A 28 -2.06 13.11 1.72
N VAL A 29 -2.97 12.86 2.66
CA VAL A 29 -3.86 11.70 2.63
C VAL A 29 -5.30 12.18 2.59
N GLU A 30 -5.99 11.88 1.50
CA GLU A 30 -7.42 12.11 1.36
C GLU A 30 -8.19 10.79 1.51
N GLU A 31 -9.17 10.77 2.41
CA GLU A 31 -10.09 9.65 2.56
C GLU A 31 -11.41 9.94 1.84
N TYR A 32 -11.81 9.01 0.99
CA TYR A 32 -13.11 8.95 0.32
C TYR A 32 -13.96 7.80 0.93
N GLN A 33 -15.21 7.71 0.49
CA GLN A 33 -16.15 6.70 0.99
C GLN A 33 -15.58 5.28 0.92
N ASN A 34 -15.97 4.46 1.91
CA ASN A 34 -15.65 3.04 2.01
C ASN A 34 -14.14 2.75 2.14
N GLY A 35 -13.41 3.61 2.88
CA GLY A 35 -12.00 3.40 3.21
C GLY A 35 -11.07 3.50 2.00
N LEU A 36 -11.46 4.27 0.98
CA LEU A 36 -10.64 4.54 -0.20
C LEU A 36 -9.74 5.75 0.06
N TYR A 37 -8.44 5.55 -0.02
CA TYR A 37 -7.40 6.55 0.22
C TYR A 37 -6.71 6.95 -1.06
N PHE A 38 -6.44 8.24 -1.17
CA PHE A 38 -5.54 8.83 -2.16
C PHE A 38 -4.38 9.46 -1.39
N VAL A 39 -3.18 8.99 -1.67
CA VAL A 39 -1.95 9.52 -1.08
C VAL A 39 -1.23 10.32 -2.15
N THR A 40 -0.94 11.58 -1.87
CA THR A 40 -0.24 12.51 -2.77
C THR A 40 1.01 13.05 -2.10
N THR A 41 1.94 13.53 -2.92
CA THR A 41 3.23 14.10 -2.51
C THR A 41 3.64 15.15 -3.54
N PRO A 42 4.17 16.31 -3.14
CA PRO A 42 4.65 17.32 -4.10
C PRO A 42 5.77 16.77 -5.01
N HIS A 43 6.44 15.70 -4.60
CA HIS A 43 7.54 15.06 -5.33
C HIS A 43 7.07 14.04 -6.39
N TYR A 44 5.75 13.89 -6.58
CA TYR A 44 5.17 13.10 -7.66
C TYR A 44 4.12 13.93 -8.41
N SER A 45 4.37 14.19 -9.71
CA SER A 45 3.49 15.01 -10.55
C SER A 45 3.13 16.38 -9.93
N GLY A 46 4.02 16.95 -9.11
CA GLY A 46 3.79 18.21 -8.40
C GLY A 46 2.65 18.16 -7.39
N GLY A 47 2.28 16.98 -6.89
CA GLY A 47 1.14 16.78 -5.98
C GLY A 47 -0.23 16.69 -6.65
N ASN A 48 -0.30 16.79 -7.98
CA ASN A 48 -1.57 16.81 -8.73
C ASN A 48 -2.13 15.41 -9.03
N ALA A 49 -1.38 14.35 -8.73
CA ALA A 49 -1.79 12.97 -8.93
C ALA A 49 -1.41 12.13 -7.71
N PRO A 50 -2.22 11.10 -7.37
CA PRO A 50 -1.90 10.20 -6.28
C PRO A 50 -0.68 9.35 -6.64
N VAL A 51 0.26 9.26 -5.71
CA VAL A 51 1.33 8.26 -5.75
C VAL A 51 0.79 6.88 -5.38
N ASP A 52 -0.17 6.81 -4.46
CA ASP A 52 -0.89 5.58 -4.10
C ASP A 52 -2.40 5.80 -4.08
N LYS A 53 -3.14 4.79 -4.52
CA LYS A 53 -4.59 4.70 -4.37
C LYS A 53 -4.93 3.35 -3.75
N VAL A 54 -5.42 3.35 -2.52
CA VAL A 54 -5.56 2.14 -1.71
C VAL A 54 -6.91 2.11 -1.04
N ARG A 55 -7.61 0.97 -1.06
CA ARG A 55 -8.81 0.75 -0.26
C ARG A 55 -8.50 -0.21 0.88
N ILE A 56 -8.92 0.14 2.09
CA ILE A 56 -8.86 -0.76 3.25
C ILE A 56 -10.29 -1.04 3.70
N ASN A 57 -10.67 -2.32 3.67
CA ASN A 57 -11.92 -2.80 4.23
C ASN A 57 -11.61 -3.57 5.51
N VAL A 58 -11.87 -2.94 6.67
CA VAL A 58 -11.58 -3.52 7.99
C VAL A 58 -12.46 -4.74 8.29
N GLU A 59 -13.75 -4.71 7.91
CA GLU A 59 -14.67 -5.83 8.13
C GLU A 59 -14.26 -7.09 7.38
N LYS A 60 -13.83 -6.92 6.12
CA LYS A 60 -13.34 -8.00 5.25
C LYS A 60 -11.84 -8.26 5.41
N LYS A 61 -11.16 -7.50 6.26
CA LYS A 61 -9.70 -7.59 6.48
C LYS A 61 -8.91 -7.61 5.17
N THR A 62 -9.30 -6.76 4.23
CA THR A 62 -8.72 -6.74 2.88
C THR A 62 -8.18 -5.35 2.56
N MET A 63 -6.96 -5.29 2.03
CA MET A 63 -6.39 -4.11 1.42
C MET A 63 -6.35 -4.30 -0.10
N THR A 64 -6.79 -3.32 -0.88
CA THR A 64 -6.67 -3.31 -2.33
C THR A 64 -5.87 -2.11 -2.79
N VAL A 65 -4.73 -2.36 -3.44
CA VAL A 65 -3.87 -1.35 -4.04
C VAL A 65 -4.26 -1.20 -5.51
N TYR A 66 -4.83 -0.06 -5.86
CA TYR A 66 -5.22 0.28 -7.23
C TYR A 66 -4.12 0.99 -8.01
N LEU A 67 -3.31 1.80 -7.31
CA LEU A 67 -2.18 2.52 -7.87
C LEU A 67 -1.06 2.49 -6.84
N ALA A 68 0.17 2.29 -7.32
CA ALA A 68 1.39 2.36 -6.53
C ALA A 68 2.54 2.85 -7.42
N TYR A 69 2.86 4.14 -7.28
CA TYR A 69 3.86 4.85 -8.08
C TYR A 69 5.00 5.41 -7.23
N ASN A 70 5.24 4.90 -6.03
CA ASN A 70 6.34 5.35 -5.16
C ASN A 70 7.72 5.24 -5.85
N GLY A 71 7.88 4.27 -6.76
CA GLY A 71 9.09 4.15 -7.58
C GLY A 71 9.27 5.23 -8.66
N LYS A 72 8.23 6.05 -8.91
CA LYS A 72 8.22 7.17 -9.87
C LYS A 72 8.22 8.54 -9.18
N GLU A 73 8.02 8.59 -7.86
CA GLU A 73 8.27 9.80 -7.07
C GLU A 73 9.75 10.15 -7.15
N ASP A 74 10.08 11.43 -7.25
CA ASP A 74 11.47 11.89 -7.26
C ASP A 74 12.17 11.49 -5.96
N ASP A 75 13.49 11.25 -5.99
CA ASP A 75 14.21 10.91 -4.77
C ASP A 75 14.40 12.14 -3.86
N HIS A 76 14.03 12.02 -2.59
CA HIS A 76 14.23 13.01 -1.53
C HIS A 76 14.37 12.33 -0.16
N GLU A 77 14.80 13.07 0.86
CA GLU A 77 15.10 12.53 2.19
C GLU A 77 13.87 11.93 2.89
N ASP A 78 12.70 12.54 2.68
CA ASP A 78 11.43 12.10 3.29
C ASP A 78 10.66 11.06 2.45
N LYS A 79 11.26 10.52 1.38
CA LYS A 79 10.56 9.60 0.49
C LYS A 79 10.23 8.29 1.21
N LEU A 80 8.95 7.93 1.22
CA LEU A 80 8.47 6.68 1.80
C LEU A 80 8.41 5.56 0.77
N TYR A 81 8.83 4.36 1.18
CA TYR A 81 8.55 3.15 0.43
C TYR A 81 7.07 2.80 0.49
N MET A 82 6.56 2.14 -0.56
CA MET A 82 5.18 1.63 -0.60
C MET A 82 4.80 0.87 0.69
N SER A 83 5.70 0.04 1.23
CA SER A 83 5.45 -0.69 2.49
C SER A 83 5.15 0.22 3.68
N GLN A 84 5.83 1.37 3.78
CA GLN A 84 5.61 2.35 4.84
C GLN A 84 4.30 3.10 4.64
N VAL A 85 3.97 3.45 3.40
CA VAL A 85 2.68 4.08 3.07
C VAL A 85 1.53 3.14 3.42
N LEU A 86 1.59 1.86 3.04
CA LEU A 86 0.53 0.90 3.35
C LEU A 86 0.39 0.65 4.86
N ALA A 87 1.50 0.52 5.59
CA ALA A 87 1.48 0.37 7.04
C ALA A 87 0.85 1.60 7.72
N ALA A 88 1.21 2.80 7.29
CA ALA A 88 0.65 4.04 7.81
C ALA A 88 -0.86 4.18 7.55
N LEU A 89 -1.34 3.69 6.41
CA LEU A 89 -2.79 3.64 6.12
C LEU A 89 -3.52 2.62 7.02
N CYS A 90 -2.89 1.48 7.34
CA CYS A 90 -3.39 0.53 8.34
C CYS A 90 -3.52 1.19 9.72
N ASP A 91 -2.47 1.87 10.18
CA ASP A 91 -2.47 2.61 11.45
C ASP A 91 -3.57 3.67 11.47
N LYS A 92 -3.75 4.43 10.37
CA LYS A 92 -4.81 5.43 10.23
C LYS A 92 -6.22 4.80 10.32
N LYS A 93 -6.38 3.55 9.87
CA LYS A 93 -7.62 2.77 9.99
C LYS A 93 -7.78 2.00 11.30
N GLY A 94 -6.75 1.97 12.16
CA GLY A 94 -6.76 1.20 13.40
C GLY A 94 -6.83 -0.30 13.17
N ILE A 95 -6.29 -0.80 12.05
CA ILE A 95 -6.14 -2.22 11.77
C ILE A 95 -4.65 -2.58 11.78
N ASP A 96 -4.30 -3.66 12.45
CA ASP A 96 -2.94 -4.19 12.41
C ASP A 96 -2.67 -4.81 11.02
N PRO A 97 -1.55 -4.51 10.35
CA PRO A 97 -1.22 -5.14 9.07
C PRO A 97 -1.26 -6.66 9.09
N ASP A 98 -0.90 -7.30 10.21
CA ASP A 98 -0.94 -8.77 10.35
C ASP A 98 -2.36 -9.34 10.50
N ASP A 99 -3.35 -8.49 10.78
CA ASP A 99 -4.77 -8.87 10.89
C ASP A 99 -5.49 -8.88 9.53
N LEU A 100 -4.84 -8.43 8.47
CA LEU A 100 -5.33 -8.59 7.10
C LEU A 100 -5.39 -10.07 6.73
N TRP A 101 -6.38 -10.45 5.92
CA TRP A 101 -6.46 -11.74 5.24
C TRP A 101 -5.84 -11.66 3.86
N TRP A 102 -6.07 -10.55 3.16
CA TRP A 102 -5.62 -10.37 1.78
C TRP A 102 -5.09 -8.96 1.54
N VAL A 103 -3.96 -8.88 0.84
CA VAL A 103 -3.55 -7.69 0.10
C VAL A 103 -3.68 -7.98 -1.39
N VAL A 104 -4.50 -7.20 -2.07
CA VAL A 104 -4.81 -7.34 -3.49
C VAL A 104 -4.12 -6.22 -4.25
N ILE A 105 -3.30 -6.57 -5.22
CA ILE A 105 -2.80 -5.64 -6.23
C ILE A 105 -3.73 -5.75 -7.43
N ASP A 106 -4.50 -4.69 -7.65
CA ASP A 106 -5.42 -4.57 -8.77
C ASP A 106 -4.64 -4.26 -10.05
N ASP A 107 -5.00 -4.93 -11.14
CA ASP A 107 -4.45 -4.75 -12.48
C ASP A 107 -2.92 -4.58 -12.52
N VAL A 108 -2.21 -5.68 -12.24
CA VAL A 108 -0.75 -5.67 -12.10
C VAL A 108 -0.08 -5.23 -13.40
N GLU A 109 0.42 -3.99 -13.41
CA GLU A 109 1.14 -3.43 -14.55
C GLU A 109 2.67 -3.55 -14.47
N ASN A 110 3.21 -3.75 -13.27
CA ASN A 110 4.65 -3.78 -13.02
C ASN A 110 5.39 -4.85 -13.85
N LEU A 111 6.43 -4.43 -14.58
CA LEU A 111 7.16 -5.29 -15.52
C LEU A 111 7.85 -6.49 -14.85
N ALA A 112 8.47 -6.30 -13.68
CA ALA A 112 9.14 -7.40 -12.97
C ALA A 112 8.13 -8.46 -12.52
N THR A 113 6.96 -8.03 -12.05
CA THR A 113 5.88 -8.95 -11.64
C THR A 113 5.26 -9.65 -12.86
N LYS A 114 5.06 -8.95 -13.98
CA LYS A 114 4.63 -9.56 -15.25
C LYS A 114 5.64 -10.57 -15.80
N ALA A 115 6.94 -10.30 -15.65
CA ALA A 115 8.01 -11.23 -16.03
C ALA A 115 7.95 -12.51 -15.19
N ALA A 116 7.82 -12.38 -13.86
CA ALA A 116 7.63 -13.51 -12.95
C ALA A 116 6.40 -14.37 -13.32
N MET A 117 5.27 -13.74 -13.66
CA MET A 117 4.09 -14.46 -14.15
C MET A 117 4.37 -15.23 -15.44
N THR A 118 5.12 -14.62 -16.36
CA THR A 118 5.46 -15.24 -17.66
C THR A 118 6.39 -16.44 -17.45
N GLU A 119 7.40 -16.28 -16.59
CA GLU A 119 8.33 -17.35 -16.21
C GLU A 119 7.59 -18.54 -15.61
N TYR A 120 6.74 -18.30 -14.61
CA TYR A 120 5.94 -19.36 -13.99
C TYR A 120 5.06 -20.08 -15.01
N ARG A 121 4.36 -19.33 -15.88
CA ARG A 121 3.49 -19.94 -16.90
C ARG A 121 4.28 -20.81 -17.88
N ASN A 122 5.44 -20.34 -18.34
CA ASN A 122 6.29 -21.11 -19.24
C ASN A 122 6.80 -22.39 -18.58
N LYS A 123 7.22 -22.32 -17.31
CA LYS A 123 7.69 -23.46 -16.52
C LYS A 123 6.62 -24.55 -16.38
N HIS A 124 5.36 -24.16 -16.20
CA HIS A 124 4.24 -25.06 -15.94
C HIS A 124 3.34 -25.34 -17.15
N GLY A 125 3.69 -24.82 -18.33
CA GLY A 125 2.89 -25.00 -19.56
C GLY A 125 1.50 -24.36 -19.50
N LEU A 126 1.34 -23.30 -18.71
CA LEU A 126 0.07 -22.61 -18.49
C LEU A 126 -0.20 -21.56 -19.57
N HIS A 127 -1.46 -21.40 -19.94
CA HIS A 127 -1.90 -20.32 -20.80
C HIS A 127 -1.98 -18.98 -20.06
N PHE A 128 -2.06 -17.89 -20.82
CA PHE A 128 -2.09 -16.52 -20.28
C PHE A 128 -3.24 -16.28 -19.27
N LYS A 129 -4.38 -16.95 -19.44
CA LYS A 129 -5.56 -16.79 -18.57
C LYS A 129 -5.60 -17.75 -17.39
N ASP A 130 -4.71 -18.74 -17.37
CA ASP A 130 -4.71 -19.73 -16.31
C ASP A 130 -4.28 -19.08 -15.00
N GLU A 131 -4.93 -19.52 -13.94
CA GLU A 131 -4.68 -19.06 -12.58
C GLU A 131 -3.35 -19.63 -12.08
N ILE A 132 -2.57 -18.78 -11.43
CA ILE A 132 -1.34 -19.15 -10.74
C ILE A 132 -1.66 -19.22 -9.24
N ARG A 133 -1.27 -20.32 -8.59
CA ARG A 133 -1.30 -20.47 -7.13
C ARG A 133 0.06 -20.95 -6.67
N VAL A 134 0.67 -20.21 -5.75
CA VAL A 134 1.97 -20.57 -5.19
C VAL A 134 1.92 -20.46 -3.68
N LYS A 135 2.48 -21.46 -3.00
CA LYS A 135 2.67 -21.50 -1.55
C LYS A 135 4.16 -21.56 -1.20
N PRO A 136 4.56 -21.12 0.02
CA PRO A 136 5.96 -21.11 0.46
C PRO A 136 6.68 -22.47 0.41
N ASP A 137 5.96 -23.57 0.59
CA ASP A 137 6.49 -24.94 0.52
C ASP A 137 6.89 -25.37 -0.91
N GLN A 138 6.45 -24.62 -1.93
CA GLN A 138 6.85 -24.80 -3.32
C GLN A 138 8.08 -23.93 -3.64
N GLU A 139 9.21 -24.18 -2.99
CA GLU A 139 10.40 -23.28 -2.98
C GLU A 139 10.79 -22.70 -4.35
N ALA A 140 10.88 -23.56 -5.37
CA ALA A 140 11.30 -23.16 -6.71
C ALA A 140 10.29 -22.29 -7.45
N ASP A 141 9.00 -22.39 -7.10
CA ASP A 141 7.94 -21.54 -7.63
C ASP A 141 7.79 -20.27 -6.81
N TRP A 142 7.94 -20.37 -5.49
CA TRP A 142 7.93 -19.25 -4.57
C TRP A 142 9.04 -18.24 -4.88
N ALA A 143 10.24 -18.73 -5.22
CA ALA A 143 11.39 -17.92 -5.59
C ALA A 143 11.15 -17.02 -6.82
N ILE A 144 10.23 -17.41 -7.72
CA ILE A 144 9.87 -16.61 -8.90
C ILE A 144 9.17 -15.31 -8.47
N PHE A 145 8.36 -15.35 -7.42
CA PHE A 145 7.54 -14.22 -7.01
C PHE A 145 8.07 -13.46 -5.78
N ASN A 146 8.78 -14.12 -4.87
CA ASN A 146 9.16 -13.54 -3.58
C ASN A 146 10.16 -12.36 -3.66
N GLN A 147 10.75 -12.13 -4.84
CA GLN A 147 11.60 -10.96 -5.12
C GLN A 147 10.88 -9.85 -5.87
N THR A 148 9.63 -10.05 -6.27
CA THR A 148 8.87 -9.03 -7.01
C THR A 148 8.60 -7.80 -6.13
N PRO A 149 8.53 -6.59 -6.71
CA PRO A 149 8.34 -5.36 -5.93
C PRO A 149 7.10 -5.39 -5.03
N PHE A 150 5.97 -5.89 -5.54
CA PHE A 150 4.73 -5.96 -4.77
C PHE A 150 4.79 -6.98 -3.64
N TYR A 151 5.33 -8.18 -3.89
CA TYR A 151 5.55 -9.14 -2.81
C TYR A 151 6.42 -8.53 -1.70
N ARG A 152 7.54 -7.90 -2.07
CA ARG A 152 8.48 -7.32 -1.08
C ARG A 152 7.87 -6.16 -0.32
N ALA A 153 7.07 -5.32 -0.98
CA ALA A 153 6.39 -4.21 -0.33
C ALA A 153 5.39 -4.73 0.72
N VAL A 154 4.56 -5.71 0.36
CA VAL A 154 3.59 -6.29 1.30
C VAL A 154 4.29 -7.06 2.40
N TYR A 155 5.27 -7.91 2.08
CA TYR A 155 6.04 -8.65 3.09
C TYR A 155 6.69 -7.72 4.13
N ARG A 156 7.22 -6.55 3.70
CA ARG A 156 7.85 -5.57 4.61
C ARG A 156 6.85 -4.76 5.44
N MET A 157 5.60 -4.72 5.01
CA MET A 157 4.51 -4.08 5.76
C MET A 157 4.09 -4.95 6.97
N LEU A 158 4.29 -6.27 6.90
CA LEU A 158 3.88 -7.23 7.93
C LEU A 158 4.96 -7.35 9.03
N PRO A 159 4.71 -6.88 10.27
CA PRO A 159 5.72 -6.90 11.30
C PRO A 159 5.96 -8.29 11.91
N ARG A 160 4.96 -9.19 11.90
CA ARG A 160 5.07 -10.52 12.53
C ARG A 160 4.71 -11.68 11.60
N LYS A 161 3.85 -11.47 10.61
CA LYS A 161 3.46 -12.51 9.66
C LYS A 161 4.24 -12.45 8.36
N GLY A 162 4.21 -13.56 7.63
CA GLY A 162 4.64 -13.63 6.24
C GLY A 162 3.45 -13.67 5.30
N ILE A 163 3.74 -13.82 4.02
CA ILE A 163 2.74 -14.14 3.00
C ILE A 163 2.71 -15.67 2.89
N ASP A 164 1.54 -16.27 3.08
CA ASP A 164 1.35 -17.73 3.08
C ASP A 164 0.83 -18.28 1.74
N GLN A 165 0.31 -17.41 0.87
CA GLN A 165 -0.11 -17.78 -0.48
C GLN A 165 -0.08 -16.59 -1.45
N ILE A 166 0.28 -16.89 -2.70
CA ILE A 166 0.15 -15.99 -3.84
C ILE A 166 -0.88 -16.59 -4.80
N ILE A 167 -1.90 -15.81 -5.18
CA ILE A 167 -2.86 -16.17 -6.23
C ILE A 167 -2.85 -15.09 -7.30
N ILE A 168 -2.70 -15.45 -8.56
CA ILE A 168 -2.77 -14.52 -9.68
C ILE A 168 -3.82 -15.03 -10.65
N LYS A 169 -4.86 -14.24 -10.87
CA LYS A 169 -5.98 -14.60 -11.73
C LYS A 169 -6.47 -13.41 -12.53
N ARG A 170 -7.18 -13.70 -13.61
CA ARG A 170 -7.77 -12.68 -14.48
C ARG A 170 -9.26 -12.54 -14.19
N GLU A 171 -9.68 -11.34 -13.84
CA GLU A 171 -11.07 -11.00 -13.50
C GLU A 171 -11.43 -9.72 -14.25
N ASP A 172 -12.59 -9.70 -14.92
CA ASP A 172 -13.09 -8.54 -15.67
C ASP A 172 -12.09 -7.90 -16.66
N GLY A 173 -11.15 -8.71 -17.17
CA GLY A 173 -10.12 -8.25 -18.11
C GLY A 173 -8.85 -7.68 -17.45
N GLN A 174 -8.77 -7.67 -16.13
CA GLN A 174 -7.60 -7.24 -15.36
C GLN A 174 -6.89 -8.44 -14.75
N THR A 175 -5.57 -8.35 -14.58
CA THR A 175 -4.78 -9.40 -13.93
C THR A 175 -4.49 -8.97 -12.49
N ASN A 176 -5.15 -9.62 -11.54
CA ASN A 176 -5.05 -9.27 -10.12
C ASN A 176 -4.10 -10.24 -9.41
N MET A 177 -3.31 -9.71 -8.48
CA MET A 177 -2.43 -10.48 -7.61
C MET A 177 -2.91 -10.39 -6.17
N TYR A 178 -3.22 -11.53 -5.59
CA TYR A 178 -3.69 -11.70 -4.23
C TYR A 178 -2.56 -12.27 -3.39
N LEU A 179 -2.25 -11.59 -2.29
CA LEU A 179 -1.26 -11.98 -1.30
C LEU A 179 -2.00 -12.30 -0.01
N SER A 180 -2.02 -13.56 0.36
CA SER A 180 -2.63 -14.03 1.60
C SER A 180 -1.71 -13.73 2.79
N VAL A 181 -2.32 -13.38 3.92
CA VAL A 181 -1.66 -13.00 5.19
C VAL A 181 -2.20 -13.87 6.35
N GLU A 182 -2.88 -14.97 6.02
CA GLU A 182 -3.50 -15.86 7.00
C GLU A 182 -2.48 -16.72 7.77
#